data_AF-W6TEC0-F1
#
_entry.id   AF-W6TEC0-F1
#
_cell.length_a   1.000
_cell.length_b   1.000
_cell.length_c   1.000
_cell.angle_alpha   90.00
_cell.angle_beta   90.00
_cell.angle_gamma   90.00
#
_symmetry.space_group_name_H-M   'P 1'
#
loop_
_entity.id
_entity.type
_entity.pdbx_description
1 polymer ?
#
loop_
_entity_poly.entity_id
_entity_poly.type
_entity_poly.pdbx_seq_one_letter_code
_entity_poly.pdbx_strand_id
1 'polypeptide(L)'
;MARFARDFAGLKFLNGSDINHSIPKFLGASQSFRFILLEDLGDTHISLVDSLTKSDPDKAIAALKRFTKSLAHFDMASYERLEEYDKLLVFAHPKRETLEYRIKWNEEDLIPKLELICNNFDIAFTNEVKQDAINVIKMILSPGDFYVLTHVDICPENVCDHEDKDKTSAD
;
A
#
# COMPACT_ATOMS: atom_id res chain seq x y z
N MET A 1 11.79 12.63 -4.46
CA MET A 1 11.15 13.35 -3.34
C MET A 1 9.82 12.71 -2.96
N ALA A 2 8.89 12.52 -3.91
CA ALA A 2 7.58 11.94 -3.63
C ALA A 2 7.62 10.54 -3.00
N ARG A 3 8.51 9.63 -3.44
CA ARG A 3 8.64 8.28 -2.83
C ARG A 3 9.04 8.33 -1.35
N PHE A 4 10.19 8.93 -1.04
CA PHE A 4 10.63 9.10 0.36
C PHE A 4 9.57 9.75 1.25
N ALA A 5 8.86 10.78 0.75
CA ALA A 5 7.83 11.45 1.52
C ALA A 5 6.63 10.54 1.83
N ARG A 6 6.21 9.69 0.87
CA ARG A 6 5.15 8.69 1.08
C ARG A 6 5.60 7.62 2.07
N ASP A 7 6.81 7.10 1.93
CA ASP A 7 7.35 6.09 2.85
C ASP A 7 7.45 6.65 4.28
N PHE A 8 8.01 7.86 4.43
CA PHE A 8 8.08 8.56 5.71
C PHE A 8 6.69 8.81 6.31
N ALA A 9 5.75 9.38 5.56
CA ALA A 9 4.42 9.72 6.05
C ALA A 9 3.64 8.46 6.44
N GLY A 10 3.68 7.42 5.60
CA GLY A 10 3.01 6.14 5.86
C GLY A 10 3.56 5.46 7.12
N LEU A 11 4.88 5.29 7.21
CA LEU A 11 5.50 4.65 8.37
C LEU A 11 5.27 5.44 9.67
N LYS A 12 5.38 6.78 9.61
CA LYS A 12 5.15 7.64 10.77
C LYS A 12 3.69 7.63 11.21
N PHE A 13 2.75 7.65 10.27
CA PHE A 13 1.31 7.57 10.51
C PHE A 13 0.95 6.24 11.20
N LEU A 14 1.37 5.13 10.61
CA LEU A 14 1.05 3.80 11.11
C LEU A 14 1.66 3.53 12.49
N ASN A 15 2.88 4.01 12.75
CA ASN A 15 3.51 3.93 14.08
C ASN A 15 2.84 4.81 15.15
N GLY A 16 1.96 5.74 14.74
CA GLY A 16 1.09 6.50 15.64
C GLY A 16 -0.32 5.91 15.75
N SER A 17 -0.57 4.72 15.20
CA SER A 17 -1.84 4.00 15.31
C SER A 17 -1.71 2.82 16.28
N ASP A 18 -2.82 2.20 16.67
CA ASP A 18 -2.82 1.04 17.57
C ASP A 18 -2.34 -0.27 16.92
N ILE A 19 -1.81 -0.21 15.69
CA ILE A 19 -1.35 -1.36 14.92
C ILE A 19 0.14 -1.58 15.18
N ASN A 20 0.46 -2.23 16.31
CA ASN A 20 1.84 -2.44 16.72
C ASN A 20 2.46 -3.76 16.25
N HIS A 21 1.66 -4.72 15.77
CA HIS A 21 2.14 -6.08 15.48
C HIS A 21 2.46 -6.36 14.01
N SER A 22 2.07 -5.47 13.10
CA SER A 22 2.10 -5.71 11.64
C SER A 22 3.03 -4.76 10.87
N ILE A 23 3.79 -3.91 11.56
CA ILE A 23 4.70 -2.91 10.96
C ILE A 23 6.00 -2.84 11.77
N PRO A 24 7.14 -2.50 11.14
CA PRO A 24 8.36 -2.21 11.90
C PRO A 24 8.23 -0.90 12.69
N LYS A 25 8.81 -0.85 13.89
CA LYS A 25 8.86 0.40 14.66
C LYS A 25 9.63 1.48 13.89
N PHE A 26 9.09 2.69 13.89
CA PHE A 26 9.74 3.87 13.36
C PHE A 26 10.73 4.44 14.37
N LEU A 27 12.02 4.28 14.12
CA LEU A 27 13.09 4.70 15.05
C LEU A 27 13.57 6.13 14.76
N GLY A 28 13.45 6.59 13.51
CA GLY A 28 13.83 7.95 13.14
C GLY A 28 13.88 8.16 11.63
N ALA A 29 14.09 9.39 11.19
CA ALA A 29 14.35 9.70 9.78
C ALA A 29 15.10 11.03 9.65
N SER A 30 15.77 11.21 8.52
CA SER A 30 16.28 12.51 8.09
C SER A 30 15.82 12.82 6.68
N GLN A 31 15.13 13.95 6.52
CA GLN A 31 14.68 14.40 5.21
C GLN A 31 15.83 14.96 4.36
N SER A 32 16.82 15.62 4.96
CA SER A 32 17.98 16.17 4.26
C SER A 32 18.84 15.07 3.64
N PHE A 33 19.00 13.96 4.35
CA PHE A 33 19.75 12.78 3.90
C PHE A 33 18.87 11.70 3.26
N ARG A 34 17.54 11.87 3.25
CA ARG A 34 16.55 10.92 2.72
C ARG A 34 16.73 9.49 3.24
N PHE A 35 16.95 9.34 4.55
CA PHE A 35 16.99 8.03 5.20
C PHE A 35 15.86 7.88 6.21
N ILE A 36 15.43 6.65 6.41
CA ILE A 36 14.47 6.22 7.44
C ILE A 36 15.15 5.10 8.22
N LEU A 37 15.07 5.14 9.54
CA LEU A 37 15.55 4.11 10.44
C LEU A 37 14.36 3.37 11.04
N LEU A 38 14.35 2.05 10.88
CA LEU A 38 13.28 1.16 11.29
C LEU A 38 13.82 0.03 12.17
N GLU A 39 12.96 -0.54 13.00
CA GLU A 39 13.22 -1.83 13.65
C GLU A 39 13.46 -2.92 12.60
N ASP A 40 14.45 -3.75 12.88
CA ASP A 40 14.65 -5.00 12.17
C ASP A 40 13.60 -6.00 12.64
N LEU A 41 12.85 -6.57 11.69
CA LEU A 41 11.82 -7.56 11.98
C LEU A 41 12.39 -8.96 12.28
N GLY A 42 13.72 -9.13 12.19
CA GLY A 42 14.47 -10.31 12.62
C GLY A 42 14.96 -11.21 11.48
N ASP A 43 15.74 -12.23 11.85
CA ASP A 43 16.60 -12.98 10.92
C ASP A 43 15.89 -14.00 10.00
N THR A 44 14.63 -14.36 10.28
CA THR A 44 13.88 -15.33 9.46
C THR A 44 12.71 -14.65 8.77
N HIS A 45 13.00 -14.00 7.64
CA HIS A 45 11.95 -13.58 6.73
C HIS A 45 11.25 -14.82 6.17
N ILE A 46 10.07 -15.15 6.71
CA ILE A 46 9.18 -16.14 6.15
C ILE A 46 8.24 -15.38 5.22
N SER A 47 8.50 -15.46 3.92
CA SER A 47 7.62 -14.81 2.96
C SER A 47 6.26 -15.50 2.95
N LEU A 48 5.17 -14.74 2.76
CA LEU A 48 3.86 -15.34 2.52
C LEU A 48 3.90 -16.29 1.30
N VAL A 49 4.79 -16.04 0.32
CA VAL A 49 5.03 -16.97 -0.81
C VAL A 49 5.33 -18.39 -0.31
N ASP A 50 6.14 -18.53 0.73
CA ASP A 50 6.54 -19.85 1.26
C ASP A 50 5.36 -20.62 1.83
N SER A 51 4.38 -19.92 2.40
CA SER A 51 3.16 -20.54 2.93
C SER A 51 2.14 -20.86 1.83
N LEU A 52 2.11 -20.07 0.74
CA LEU A 52 1.16 -20.25 -0.36
C LEU A 52 1.60 -21.28 -1.42
N THR A 53 2.89 -21.51 -1.57
CA THR A 53 3.45 -22.38 -2.64
C THR A 53 3.75 -23.80 -2.18
N LYS A 54 3.69 -24.08 -0.87
CA LYS A 54 3.82 -25.43 -0.32
C LYS A 54 2.58 -26.27 -0.63
N SER A 55 2.76 -27.57 -0.78
CA SER A 55 1.68 -28.55 -1.05
C SER A 55 0.83 -28.85 0.20
N ASP A 56 0.47 -27.83 0.98
CA ASP A 56 -0.35 -27.92 2.18
C ASP A 56 -1.45 -26.84 2.12
N PRO A 57 -2.66 -27.21 1.63
CA PRO A 57 -3.77 -26.27 1.51
C PRO A 57 -4.23 -25.67 2.84
N ASP A 58 -4.16 -26.42 3.94
CA ASP A 58 -4.60 -25.93 5.25
C ASP A 58 -3.66 -24.85 5.77
N LYS A 59 -2.36 -25.02 5.56
CA LYS A 59 -1.34 -23.99 5.84
C LYS A 59 -1.56 -22.73 5.00
N ALA A 60 -1.82 -22.87 3.70
CA ALA A 60 -2.08 -21.73 2.82
C ALA A 60 -3.35 -20.96 3.25
N ILE A 61 -4.43 -21.66 3.60
CA ILE A 61 -5.67 -21.05 4.09
C ILE A 61 -5.41 -20.31 5.42
N ALA A 62 -4.66 -20.90 6.34
CA ALA A 62 -4.32 -20.26 7.61
C ALA A 62 -3.48 -18.98 7.40
N ALA A 63 -2.50 -19.01 6.50
CA ALA A 63 -1.68 -17.85 6.16
C ALA A 63 -2.51 -16.72 5.51
N LEU A 64 -3.41 -17.05 4.58
CA LEU A 64 -4.34 -16.07 4.00
C LEU A 64 -5.25 -15.44 5.05
N LYS A 65 -5.74 -16.21 6.03
CA LYS A 65 -6.55 -15.66 7.14
C LYS A 65 -5.76 -14.64 7.97
N ARG A 66 -4.51 -14.95 8.33
CA ARG A 66 -3.63 -14.02 9.05
C ARG A 66 -3.35 -12.77 8.23
N PHE A 67 -3.03 -12.95 6.95
CA PHE A 67 -2.78 -11.85 6.02
C PHE A 67 -3.99 -10.92 5.89
N THR A 68 -5.18 -11.45 5.63
CA THR A 68 -6.41 -10.66 5.50
C THR A 68 -6.74 -9.93 6.79
N LYS A 69 -6.50 -10.53 7.96
CA LYS A 69 -6.67 -9.85 9.26
C LYS A 69 -5.71 -8.67 9.41
N SER A 70 -4.43 -8.85 9.08
CA SER A 70 -3.44 -7.78 9.11
C SER A 70 -3.76 -6.66 8.12
N LEU A 71 -4.22 -7.00 6.92
CA LEU A 71 -4.65 -6.03 5.92
C LEU A 71 -5.88 -5.23 6.40
N ALA A 72 -6.88 -5.91 6.94
CA ALA A 72 -8.05 -5.23 7.51
C ALA A 72 -7.67 -4.28 8.65
N HIS A 73 -6.74 -4.67 9.53
CA HIS A 73 -6.22 -3.76 10.54
C HIS A 73 -5.55 -2.55 9.87
N PHE A 74 -4.66 -2.77 8.91
CA PHE A 74 -3.95 -1.70 8.19
C PHE A 74 -4.92 -0.69 7.57
N ASP A 75 -5.95 -1.16 6.87
CA ASP A 75 -6.95 -0.32 6.25
C ASP A 75 -7.71 0.49 7.33
N MET A 76 -8.15 -0.18 8.40
CA MET A 76 -8.87 0.45 9.52
C MET A 76 -8.02 1.47 10.30
N ALA A 77 -6.69 1.38 10.29
CA ALA A 77 -5.80 2.36 10.93
C ALA A 77 -6.06 3.79 10.42
N SER A 78 -6.42 3.87 9.14
CA SER A 78 -6.53 5.10 8.37
C SER A 78 -7.95 5.59 8.17
N TYR A 79 -8.94 4.75 8.47
CA TYR A 79 -10.36 5.10 8.39
C TYR A 79 -10.64 6.34 9.25
N GLU A 80 -11.28 7.36 8.65
CA GLU A 80 -11.55 8.68 9.25
C GLU A 80 -10.32 9.48 9.72
N ARG A 81 -9.09 9.03 9.40
CA ARG A 81 -7.82 9.64 9.85
C ARG A 81 -6.91 10.12 8.73
N LEU A 82 -7.44 10.20 7.50
CA LEU A 82 -6.66 10.59 6.31
C LEU A 82 -6.04 11.99 6.42
N GLU A 83 -6.66 12.92 7.16
CA GLU A 83 -6.10 14.25 7.39
C GLU A 83 -4.77 14.22 8.17
N GLU A 84 -4.59 13.24 9.07
CA GLU A 84 -3.35 13.09 9.83
C GLU A 84 -2.19 12.67 8.90
N TYR A 85 -2.46 11.70 8.02
CA TYR A 85 -1.51 11.30 6.99
C TYR A 85 -1.20 12.45 6.03
N ASP A 86 -2.23 13.19 5.58
CA ASP A 86 -2.03 14.30 4.65
C ASP A 86 -1.13 15.39 5.27
N LYS A 87 -1.30 15.73 6.55
CA LYS A 87 -0.41 16.66 7.27
C LYS A 87 1.04 16.19 7.27
N LEU A 88 1.30 14.90 7.51
CA LEU A 88 2.64 14.31 7.44
C LEU A 88 3.22 14.37 6.02
N LEU A 89 2.38 14.11 5.02
CA LEU A 89 2.78 14.17 3.61
C LEU A 89 3.09 15.61 3.17
N VAL A 90 2.28 16.60 3.58
CA VAL A 90 2.54 18.03 3.34
C VAL A 90 3.88 18.43 3.95
N PHE A 91 4.12 18.00 5.19
CA PHE A 91 5.35 18.31 5.90
C PHE A 91 6.59 17.76 5.17
N ALA A 92 6.53 16.50 4.71
CA ALA A 92 7.64 15.88 3.99
C ALA A 92 7.74 16.31 2.51
N HIS A 93 6.63 16.74 1.91
CA HIS A 93 6.56 17.16 0.52
C HIS A 93 5.51 18.27 0.29
N PRO A 94 5.87 19.53 0.55
CA PRO A 94 4.94 20.66 0.43
C PRO A 94 4.35 20.85 -0.98
N LYS A 95 5.03 20.35 -2.00
CA LYS A 95 4.62 20.40 -3.41
C LYS A 95 3.94 19.12 -3.90
N ARG A 96 3.23 18.40 -3.00
CA ARG A 96 2.52 17.18 -3.37
C ARG A 96 1.45 17.45 -4.42
N GLU A 97 1.20 16.45 -5.25
CA GLU A 97 0.16 16.47 -6.28
C GLU A 97 -1.23 16.56 -5.65
N THR A 98 -2.11 17.34 -6.26
CA THR A 98 -3.53 17.39 -5.87
C THR A 98 -4.31 16.27 -6.55
N LEU A 99 -5.53 16.01 -6.07
CA LEU A 99 -6.44 15.06 -6.71
C LEU A 99 -6.74 15.46 -8.15
N GLU A 100 -6.99 16.75 -8.41
CA GLU A 100 -7.26 17.27 -9.75
C GLU A 100 -6.06 17.06 -10.68
N TYR A 101 -4.86 17.31 -10.18
CA TYR A 101 -3.64 17.06 -10.95
C TYR A 101 -3.49 15.57 -11.29
N ARG A 102 -3.77 14.67 -10.34
CA ARG A 102 -3.73 13.22 -10.59
C ARG A 102 -4.79 12.79 -11.59
N ILE A 103 -6.02 13.30 -11.52
CA ILE A 103 -7.07 13.02 -12.52
C ILE A 103 -6.58 13.44 -13.91
N LYS A 104 -6.12 14.69 -14.03
CA LYS A 104 -5.62 15.24 -15.29
C LYS A 104 -4.45 14.42 -15.87
N TRP A 105 -3.48 14.07 -15.02
CA TRP A 105 -2.35 13.24 -15.43
C TRP A 105 -2.81 11.87 -15.95
N ASN A 106 -3.78 11.25 -15.31
CA ASN A 106 -4.30 9.97 -15.79
C ASN A 106 -4.98 10.09 -17.16
N GLU A 107 -5.79 11.13 -17.37
CA GLU A 107 -6.51 11.35 -18.63
C GLU A 107 -5.57 11.75 -19.78
N GLU A 108 -4.59 12.60 -19.52
CA GLU A 108 -3.70 13.19 -20.55
C GLU A 108 -2.42 12.39 -20.78
N ASP A 109 -1.98 11.55 -19.84
CA ASP A 109 -0.72 10.82 -19.92
C ASP A 109 -0.90 9.29 -19.79
N LEU A 110 -1.56 8.81 -18.74
CA LEU A 110 -1.68 7.35 -18.51
C LEU A 110 -2.53 6.64 -19.57
N ILE A 111 -3.71 7.18 -19.90
CA ILE A 111 -4.60 6.58 -20.91
C ILE A 111 -3.95 6.54 -22.31
N PRO A 112 -3.33 7.65 -22.80
CA PRO A 112 -2.59 7.60 -24.07
C PRO A 112 -1.41 6.62 -24.06
N LYS A 113 -0.71 6.48 -22.94
CA LYS A 113 0.36 5.46 -22.81
C LYS A 113 -0.18 4.04 -22.87
N LEU A 114 -1.34 3.79 -22.25
CA LEU A 114 -2.00 2.49 -22.34
C LEU A 114 -2.38 2.17 -23.79
N GLU A 115 -2.97 3.12 -24.50
CA GLU A 115 -3.28 2.99 -25.93
C GLU A 115 -2.04 2.67 -26.76
N LEU A 116 -0.94 3.41 -26.55
CA LEU A 116 0.32 3.17 -27.24
C LEU A 116 0.87 1.76 -26.98
N ILE A 117 0.82 1.29 -25.73
CA ILE A 117 1.27 -0.06 -25.36
C ILE A 117 0.38 -1.11 -26.01
N CYS A 118 -0.94 -0.97 -25.95
CA CYS A 118 -1.87 -1.90 -26.61
C CYS A 118 -1.58 -2.00 -28.11
N ASN A 119 -1.40 -0.87 -28.78
CA ASN A 119 -1.05 -0.83 -30.21
C ASN A 119 0.29 -1.50 -30.51
N ASN A 120 1.29 -1.36 -29.63
CA ASN A 120 2.60 -2.02 -29.80
C ASN A 120 2.55 -3.54 -29.68
N PHE A 121 1.50 -4.09 -29.05
CA PHE A 121 1.30 -5.52 -28.86
C PHE A 121 0.14 -6.10 -29.69
N ASP A 122 -0.34 -5.34 -30.69
CA ASP A 122 -1.51 -5.71 -31.51
C ASP A 122 -2.78 -6.03 -30.70
N ILE A 123 -2.91 -5.41 -29.51
CA ILE A 123 -4.09 -5.52 -28.65
C ILE A 123 -5.06 -4.42 -29.04
N ALA A 124 -6.30 -4.78 -29.37
CA ALA A 124 -7.34 -3.81 -29.72
C ALA A 124 -7.66 -2.88 -28.53
N PHE A 125 -7.32 -1.60 -28.67
CA PHE A 125 -7.68 -0.56 -27.71
C PHE A 125 -9.01 0.09 -28.11
N THR A 126 -10.12 -0.55 -27.75
CA THR A 126 -11.46 -0.06 -28.11
C THR A 126 -11.92 1.06 -27.18
N ASN A 127 -13.00 1.75 -27.57
CA ASN A 127 -13.60 2.79 -26.71
C ASN A 127 -14.11 2.22 -25.39
N GLU A 128 -14.55 0.96 -25.37
CA GLU A 128 -14.97 0.25 -24.16
C GLU A 128 -13.79 0.08 -23.20
N VAL A 129 -12.63 -0.40 -23.69
CA VAL A 129 -11.40 -0.53 -22.87
C VAL A 129 -10.96 0.82 -22.30
N LYS A 130 -10.99 1.86 -23.14
CA LYS A 130 -10.67 3.23 -22.71
C LYS A 130 -11.61 3.70 -21.61
N GLN A 131 -12.91 3.49 -21.78
CA GLN A 131 -13.92 3.91 -20.81
C GLN A 131 -13.79 3.14 -19.50
N ASP A 132 -13.53 1.83 -19.56
CA ASP A 132 -13.29 1.00 -18.38
C ASP A 132 -12.04 1.46 -17.62
N ALA A 133 -10.94 1.74 -18.31
CA ALA A 133 -9.74 2.28 -17.68
C ALA A 133 -9.99 3.62 -16.97
N ILE A 134 -10.73 4.54 -17.60
CA ILE A 134 -11.13 5.82 -16.99
C ILE A 134 -12.02 5.57 -15.75
N ASN A 135 -12.96 4.64 -15.83
CA ASN A 135 -13.85 4.31 -14.73
C ASN A 135 -13.07 3.75 -13.53
N VAL A 136 -12.15 2.81 -13.76
CA VAL A 136 -11.28 2.24 -12.72
C VAL A 136 -10.44 3.32 -12.06
N ILE A 137 -9.82 4.21 -12.84
CA ILE A 137 -9.03 5.33 -12.32
C ILE A 137 -9.89 6.23 -11.43
N LYS A 138 -11.10 6.59 -11.87
CA LYS A 138 -12.02 7.42 -11.08
C LYS A 138 -12.42 6.74 -9.77
N MET A 139 -12.70 5.44 -9.79
CA MET A 139 -13.01 4.66 -8.59
C MET A 139 -11.85 4.63 -7.59
N ILE A 140 -10.61 4.46 -8.08
CA ILE A 140 -9.41 4.45 -7.21
C ILE A 140 -9.15 5.83 -6.60
N LEU A 141 -9.38 6.91 -7.38
CA LEU A 141 -9.12 8.28 -6.95
C LEU A 141 -10.21 8.84 -6.02
N SER A 142 -11.42 8.27 -6.06
CA SER A 142 -12.56 8.68 -5.25
C SER A 142 -13.34 7.46 -4.76
N PRO A 143 -12.78 6.68 -3.81
CA PRO A 143 -13.33 5.39 -3.39
C PRO A 143 -14.61 5.49 -2.53
N GLY A 144 -15.10 6.69 -2.25
CA GLY A 144 -16.33 6.93 -1.49
C GLY A 144 -16.12 6.95 0.02
N ASP A 145 -17.16 6.58 0.77
CA ASP A 145 -17.22 6.77 2.23
C ASP A 145 -16.23 5.91 3.03
N PHE A 146 -15.74 4.82 2.44
CA PHE A 146 -14.74 3.92 3.05
C PHE A 146 -13.33 4.22 2.55
N TYR A 147 -12.99 5.51 2.43
CA TYR A 147 -11.68 5.90 1.96
C TYR A 147 -10.61 5.63 3.04
N VAL A 148 -9.67 4.75 2.69
CA VAL A 148 -8.55 4.32 3.53
C VAL A 148 -7.23 4.40 2.74
N LEU A 149 -6.12 4.47 3.45
CA LEU A 149 -4.78 4.32 2.88
C LEU A 149 -4.53 2.84 2.56
N THR A 150 -3.92 2.58 1.41
CA THR A 150 -3.48 1.24 1.02
C THR A 150 -1.95 1.20 0.96
N HIS A 151 -1.36 0.01 1.10
CA HIS A 151 0.09 -0.20 1.00
C HIS A 151 0.65 0.07 -0.42
N VAL A 152 -0.22 0.06 -1.46
CA VAL A 152 0.10 0.26 -2.90
C VAL A 152 0.97 -0.83 -3.54
N ASP A 153 1.77 -1.54 -2.76
CA ASP A 153 2.64 -2.64 -3.21
C ASP A 153 2.43 -3.90 -2.35
N ILE A 154 1.17 -4.28 -2.14
CA ILE A 154 0.84 -5.45 -1.33
C ILE A 154 0.88 -6.71 -2.19
N CYS A 155 1.89 -7.53 -1.97
CA CYS A 155 2.07 -8.82 -2.63
C CYS A 155 2.71 -9.82 -1.64
N PRO A 156 2.58 -11.14 -1.87
CA PRO A 156 3.11 -12.14 -0.94
C PRO A 156 4.61 -11.99 -0.63
N GLU A 157 5.40 -11.46 -1.57
CA GLU A 157 6.82 -11.20 -1.41
C GLU A 157 7.11 -10.11 -0.36
N ASN A 158 6.21 -9.15 -0.21
CA ASN A 158 6.34 -8.02 0.71
C ASN A 158 5.71 -8.28 2.09
N VAL A 159 5.22 -9.50 2.34
CA VAL A 159 4.49 -9.87 3.57
C VAL A 159 5.26 -10.93 4.33
N CYS A 160 5.50 -10.68 5.62
CA CYS A 160 6.08 -11.67 6.53
C CYS A 160 4.97 -12.51 7.19
N ASP A 161 5.01 -13.83 7.02
CA ASP A 161 4.10 -14.77 7.66
C ASP A 161 4.71 -15.36 8.94
N HIS A 162 4.58 -14.63 10.06
CA HIS A 162 5.05 -15.08 11.36
C HIS A 162 3.96 -15.84 12.11
N GLU A 163 3.90 -17.17 11.94
CA GLU A 163 2.95 -18.07 12.60
C GLU A 163 2.95 -17.96 14.14
N ASP A 164 4.10 -17.61 14.75
CA ASP A 164 4.30 -17.65 16.20
C ASP A 164 3.76 -16.41 16.96
N LYS A 165 3.42 -15.32 16.27
CA LYS A 165 2.99 -14.06 16.91
C LYS A 165 1.50 -14.03 17.30
N ASP A 166 0.70 -15.01 16.88
CA ASP A 166 -0.70 -15.14 17.31
C ASP A 166 -0.84 -15.64 18.77
N LYS A 167 0.24 -16.07 19.42
CA LYS A 167 0.22 -16.68 20.77
C LYS A 167 0.40 -15.69 21.93
N THR A 168 0.64 -14.39 21.68
CA THR A 168 1.05 -13.43 22.73
C THR A 168 0.00 -12.39 23.13
N SER A 169 -1.28 -12.56 22.78
CA SER A 169 -2.36 -11.66 23.25
C SER A 169 -3.43 -12.36 24.09
N ALA A 170 -3.03 -13.37 24.85
CA ALA A 170 -3.84 -13.94 25.91
C ALA A 170 -2.93 -14.16 27.12
N ASP A 171 -2.74 -13.11 27.91
CA ASP A 171 -2.45 -13.12 29.36
C ASP A 171 -2.76 -11.75 29.94
#